data_AF-A0A6J4LKG5-F1
#
_entry.id   AF-A0A6J4LKG5-F1
#
_cell.length_a   1.000
_cell.length_b   1.000
_cell.length_c   1.000
_cell.angle_alpha   90.00
_cell.angle_beta   90.00
_cell.angle_gamma   90.00
#
_symmetry.space_group_name_H-M   'P 1'
#
loop_
_entity.id
_entity.type
_entity.pdbx_description
1 polymer ?
#
loop_
_entity_poly.entity_id
_entity_poly.type
_entity_poly.pdbx_seq_one_letter_code
_entity_poly.pdbx_strand_id
1 'polypeptide(L)'
;GHVLHLICDLTIAADNAIFGQTGPKVGSFDGGFGASYLARVVGQKKAREIWFLCRQYSAQQALEMGLVNCVVPVEQLELEGIQWAAEILEKSPIAIRCLKSAFNADCDGQAGLQELAGNATLLYYMTQEGAEGKQAFLEKRQPDFSQYPWLP
;
A
#
# COMPACT_ATOMS: atom_id res chain seq x y z
N GLY A 1 -0.01 13.50 -12.19
CA GLY A 1 0.40 12.31 -12.96
C GLY A 1 1.34 11.45 -12.13
N HIS A 2 2.60 11.83 -12.01
CA HIS A 2 3.64 10.99 -11.40
C HIS A 2 3.35 10.53 -9.95
N VAL A 3 2.81 11.41 -9.09
CA VAL A 3 2.47 11.01 -7.72
C VAL A 3 1.33 9.98 -7.66
N LEU A 4 0.44 9.95 -8.66
CA LEU A 4 -0.68 9.00 -8.67
C LEU A 4 -0.22 7.55 -8.87
N HIS A 5 0.75 7.29 -9.75
CA HIS A 5 1.29 5.92 -9.89
C HIS A 5 2.06 5.52 -8.63
N LEU A 6 2.79 6.47 -8.03
CA LEU A 6 3.62 6.24 -6.87
C LEU A 6 2.82 5.75 -5.64
N ILE A 7 1.58 6.22 -5.48
CA ILE A 7 0.73 5.83 -4.33
C ILE A 7 -0.06 4.53 -4.58
N CYS A 8 -0.04 3.99 -5.79
CA CYS A 8 -0.53 2.63 -6.02
C CYS A 8 0.40 1.63 -5.33
N ASP A 9 -0.13 0.48 -4.87
CA ASP A 9 0.70 -0.55 -4.23
C ASP A 9 1.77 -1.09 -5.19
N LEU A 10 1.44 -1.19 -6.48
CA LEU A 10 2.29 -1.73 -7.55
C LEU A 10 2.12 -0.90 -8.83
N THR A 11 3.18 -0.83 -9.63
CA THR A 11 3.19 -0.20 -10.96
C THR A 11 3.82 -1.14 -11.99
N ILE A 12 3.05 -1.46 -13.04
CA ILE A 12 3.51 -2.11 -14.27
C ILE A 12 3.67 -1.01 -15.32
N ALA A 13 4.82 -0.96 -15.97
CA ALA A 13 5.10 0.04 -17.00
C ALA A 13 5.18 -0.60 -18.39
N ALA A 14 4.61 0.07 -19.40
CA ALA A 14 4.97 -0.21 -20.78
C ALA A 14 6.39 0.31 -21.09
N ASP A 15 7.07 -0.30 -22.04
CA ASP A 15 8.41 0.10 -22.51
C ASP A 15 8.49 1.55 -23.01
N ASN A 16 7.37 2.11 -23.49
CA ASN A 16 7.23 3.50 -23.92
C ASN A 16 6.94 4.50 -22.77
N ALA A 17 6.82 4.05 -21.52
CA ALA A 17 6.48 4.91 -20.40
C ALA A 17 7.61 5.89 -20.07
N ILE A 18 7.21 7.11 -19.67
CA ILE A 18 8.11 8.19 -19.27
C ILE A 18 7.68 8.73 -17.91
N PHE A 19 8.59 8.73 -16.96
CA PHE A 19 8.40 9.13 -15.58
C PHE A 19 9.14 10.43 -15.27
N GLY A 20 8.62 11.25 -14.38
CA GLY A 20 9.30 12.45 -13.91
C GLY A 20 8.36 13.41 -13.16
N GLN A 21 8.96 14.25 -12.34
CA GLN A 21 8.27 15.38 -11.69
C GLN A 21 8.52 16.66 -12.49
N THR A 22 7.56 17.57 -12.47
CA THR A 22 7.67 18.87 -13.14
C THR A 22 7.41 20.05 -12.23
N GLY A 23 6.99 19.82 -10.97
CA GLY A 23 6.51 20.83 -10.04
C GLY A 23 7.37 22.09 -10.04
N PRO A 24 8.66 22.02 -9.64
CA PRO A 24 9.54 23.19 -9.59
C PRO A 24 9.64 23.96 -10.92
N LYS A 25 9.57 23.27 -12.07
CA LYS A 25 9.60 23.90 -13.41
C LYS A 25 8.32 24.69 -13.72
N VAL A 26 7.19 24.33 -13.12
CA VAL A 26 5.86 24.92 -13.39
C VAL A 26 5.27 25.67 -12.19
N GLY A 27 6.07 25.95 -11.16
CA GLY A 27 5.63 26.67 -9.96
C GLY A 27 4.74 25.84 -9.02
N SER A 28 5.01 24.54 -8.90
CA SER A 28 4.28 23.62 -8.02
C SER A 28 5.25 22.69 -7.27
N PHE A 29 4.74 21.90 -6.33
CA PHE A 29 5.47 20.81 -5.66
C PHE A 29 4.47 19.91 -4.94
N ASP A 30 4.88 18.67 -4.66
CA ASP A 30 4.18 17.78 -3.73
C ASP A 30 5.16 17.36 -2.64
N GLY A 31 5.01 17.99 -1.47
CA GLY A 31 5.85 17.73 -0.30
C GLY A 31 5.33 16.63 0.62
N GLY A 32 4.19 15.99 0.27
CA GLY A 32 3.62 14.87 0.99
C GLY A 32 4.17 13.55 0.45
N PHE A 33 3.29 12.64 0.04
CA PHE A 33 3.68 11.35 -0.54
C PHE A 33 4.55 11.51 -1.79
N GLY A 34 4.37 12.59 -2.56
CA GLY A 34 5.23 12.88 -3.71
C GLY A 34 6.71 12.98 -3.37
N ALA A 35 7.06 13.34 -2.14
CA ALA A 35 8.45 13.47 -1.67
C ALA A 35 8.85 12.35 -0.69
N SER A 36 8.12 12.19 0.43
CA SER A 36 8.51 11.25 1.49
C SER A 36 8.37 9.79 1.06
N TYR A 37 7.23 9.44 0.46
CA TYR A 37 6.97 8.08 -0.01
C TYR A 37 7.83 7.72 -1.22
N LEU A 38 8.06 8.67 -2.14
CA LEU A 38 9.05 8.50 -3.22
C LEU A 38 10.42 8.10 -2.68
N ALA A 39 10.87 8.73 -1.59
CA ALA A 39 12.15 8.40 -0.96
C ALA A 39 12.17 7.03 -0.26
N ARG A 40 11.01 6.50 0.18
CA ARG A 40 10.89 5.12 0.68
C ARG A 40 11.01 4.09 -0.45
N VAL A 41 10.62 4.45 -1.68
CA VAL A 41 10.69 3.59 -2.87
C VAL A 41 12.09 3.61 -3.50
N VAL A 42 12.59 4.77 -3.93
CA VAL A 42 13.83 4.87 -4.72
C VAL A 42 15.05 5.33 -3.91
N GLY A 43 14.88 5.54 -2.61
CA GLY A 43 15.91 6.10 -1.73
C GLY A 43 16.09 7.62 -1.86
N GLN A 44 16.74 8.21 -0.84
CA GLN A 44 16.87 9.66 -0.70
C GLN A 44 17.58 10.35 -1.87
N LYS A 45 18.62 9.73 -2.44
CA LYS A 45 19.41 10.33 -3.53
C LYS A 45 18.57 10.48 -4.80
N LYS A 46 17.88 9.40 -5.22
CA LYS A 46 17.07 9.42 -6.44
C LYS A 46 15.81 10.25 -6.29
N ALA A 47 15.14 10.21 -5.14
CA ALA A 47 13.96 11.05 -4.90
C ALA A 47 14.29 12.55 -5.05
N ARG A 48 15.41 13.00 -4.48
CA ARG A 48 15.89 14.38 -4.61
C ARG A 48 16.31 14.72 -6.04
N GLU A 49 16.99 13.81 -6.73
CA GLU A 49 17.36 13.98 -8.15
C GLU A 49 16.13 14.19 -9.05
N ILE A 50 15.09 13.36 -8.88
CA ILE A 50 13.83 13.45 -9.64
C ILE A 50 13.17 14.81 -9.45
N TRP A 51 13.02 15.27 -8.20
CA TRP A 51 12.36 16.54 -7.90
C TRP A 51 13.18 17.76 -8.31
N PHE A 52 14.48 17.79 -7.99
CA PHE A 52 15.30 18.99 -8.19
C PHE A 52 15.63 19.21 -9.66
N LEU A 53 15.87 18.14 -10.42
CA LEU A 53 16.26 18.27 -11.82
C LEU A 53 15.07 18.20 -12.79
N CYS A 54 13.89 17.73 -12.33
CA CYS A 54 12.68 17.61 -13.15
C CYS A 54 12.94 16.91 -14.51
N ARG A 55 13.86 15.94 -14.52
CA ARG A 55 14.21 15.13 -15.70
C ARG A 55 13.17 14.05 -15.94
N GLN A 56 13.16 13.57 -17.17
CA GLN A 56 12.38 12.41 -17.57
C GLN A 56 13.23 11.15 -17.50
N TYR A 57 12.60 10.04 -17.12
CA TYR A 57 13.19 8.73 -16.95
C TYR A 57 12.38 7.71 -17.76
N SER A 58 13.07 6.82 -18.49
CA SER A 58 12.40 5.73 -19.22
C SER A 58 11.85 4.66 -18.27
N ALA A 59 10.99 3.79 -18.79
CA ALA A 59 10.50 2.62 -18.07
C ALA A 59 11.65 1.76 -17.50
N GLN A 60 12.71 1.55 -18.28
CA GLN A 60 13.88 0.77 -17.85
C GLN A 60 14.63 1.45 -16.69
N GLN A 61 14.85 2.77 -16.77
CA GLN A 61 15.48 3.51 -15.67
C GLN A 61 14.62 3.49 -14.41
N ALA A 62 13.29 3.57 -14.58
CA ALA A 62 12.34 3.47 -13.48
C ALA A 62 12.41 2.10 -12.80
N LEU A 63 12.55 1.01 -13.58
CA LEU A 63 12.72 -0.35 -13.05
C LEU A 63 14.03 -0.48 -12.27
N GLU A 64 15.14 -0.01 -12.85
CA GLU A 64 16.47 -0.08 -12.24
C GLU A 64 16.57 0.68 -10.91
N MET A 65 15.81 1.76 -10.74
CA MET A 65 15.77 2.51 -9.48
C MET A 65 14.71 2.01 -8.48
N GLY A 66 13.94 0.97 -8.84
CA GLY A 66 12.88 0.39 -8.00
C GLY A 66 11.56 1.17 -8.00
N LEU A 67 11.36 2.11 -8.93
CA LEU A 67 10.15 2.93 -9.03
C LEU A 67 8.96 2.16 -9.64
N VAL A 68 9.23 1.18 -10.50
CA VAL A 68 8.22 0.31 -11.10
C VAL A 68 8.61 -1.15 -10.89
N ASN A 69 7.61 -2.04 -10.86
CA ASN A 69 7.83 -3.44 -10.50
C ASN A 69 8.21 -4.31 -11.71
N CYS A 70 7.68 -4.02 -12.89
CA CYS A 70 8.08 -4.67 -14.14
C CYS A 70 7.87 -3.75 -15.35
N VAL A 71 8.50 -4.11 -16.47
CA VAL A 71 8.38 -3.45 -17.77
C VAL A 71 8.01 -4.47 -18.83
N VAL A 72 6.98 -4.18 -19.61
CA VAL A 72 6.48 -5.03 -20.70
C VAL A 72 6.29 -4.21 -21.99
N PRO A 73 6.21 -4.84 -23.18
CA PRO A 73 5.79 -4.13 -24.40
C PRO A 73 4.43 -3.45 -24.23
N VAL A 74 4.23 -2.29 -24.86
CA VAL A 74 2.99 -1.51 -24.71
C VAL A 74 1.72 -2.32 -25.02
N GLU A 75 1.77 -3.21 -26.00
CA GLU A 75 0.65 -4.07 -26.40
C GLU A 75 0.31 -5.18 -25.37
N GLN A 76 1.20 -5.43 -24.40
CA GLN A 76 1.01 -6.43 -23.35
C GLN A 76 0.63 -5.83 -21.99
N LEU A 77 0.63 -4.49 -21.87
CA LEU A 77 0.45 -3.80 -20.58
C LEU A 77 -0.82 -4.23 -19.84
N GLU A 78 -1.95 -4.29 -20.53
CA GLU A 78 -3.23 -4.68 -19.91
C GLU A 78 -3.25 -6.16 -19.52
N LEU A 79 -2.73 -7.03 -20.38
CA LEU A 79 -2.65 -8.47 -20.14
C LEU A 79 -1.79 -8.79 -18.91
N GLU A 80 -0.63 -8.14 -18.77
CA GLU A 80 0.24 -8.30 -17.59
C GLU A 80 -0.48 -7.84 -16.31
N GLY A 81 -1.21 -6.72 -16.38
CA GLY A 81 -2.02 -6.24 -15.25
C GLY A 81 -3.12 -7.22 -14.84
N ILE A 82 -3.83 -7.81 -15.81
CA ILE A 82 -4.85 -8.84 -15.55
C ILE A 82 -4.21 -10.08 -14.92
N GLN A 83 -3.04 -10.48 -15.40
CA GLN A 83 -2.32 -11.62 -14.84
C GLN A 83 -1.95 -11.39 -13.37
N TRP A 84 -1.33 -10.26 -13.03
CA TRP A 84 -0.97 -9.93 -11.66
C TRP A 84 -2.20 -9.84 -10.75
N ALA A 85 -3.29 -9.26 -11.24
CA ALA A 85 -4.55 -9.21 -10.52
C ALA A 85 -5.10 -10.61 -10.24
N ALA A 86 -5.10 -11.50 -11.25
CA ALA A 86 -5.53 -12.89 -11.09
C ALA A 86 -4.69 -13.63 -10.04
N GLU A 87 -3.37 -13.44 -10.05
CA GLU A 87 -2.48 -14.03 -9.04
C GLU A 87 -2.81 -13.53 -7.62
N ILE A 88 -3.10 -12.23 -7.43
CA ILE A 88 -3.49 -11.70 -6.12
C ILE A 88 -4.86 -12.25 -5.69
N LEU A 89 -5.80 -12.43 -6.62
CA LEU A 89 -7.16 -12.93 -6.34
C LEU A 89 -7.19 -14.37 -5.84
N GLU A 90 -6.14 -15.15 -6.07
CA GLU A 90 -5.98 -16.49 -5.49
C GLU A 90 -5.54 -16.49 -4.02
N LYS A 91 -5.18 -15.31 -3.46
CA LYS A 91 -4.65 -15.20 -2.10
C LYS A 91 -5.75 -14.86 -1.10
N SER A 92 -5.49 -15.11 0.19
CA SER A 92 -6.44 -14.80 1.27
C SER A 92 -6.73 -13.29 1.31
N PRO A 93 -8.00 -12.85 1.12
CA PRO A 93 -8.33 -11.42 1.15
C PRO A 93 -8.02 -10.77 2.50
N ILE A 94 -8.16 -11.54 3.60
CA ILE A 94 -7.81 -11.09 4.95
C ILE A 94 -6.30 -10.88 5.08
N ALA A 95 -5.48 -11.78 4.52
CA ALA A 95 -4.03 -11.63 4.57
C ALA A 95 -3.58 -10.39 3.77
N ILE A 96 -4.10 -10.21 2.55
CA ILE A 96 -3.77 -9.08 1.68
C ILE A 96 -4.09 -7.74 2.34
N ARG A 97 -5.29 -7.58 2.92
CA ARG A 97 -5.65 -6.32 3.59
C ARG A 97 -4.81 -6.04 4.85
N CYS A 98 -4.44 -7.07 5.61
CA CYS A 98 -3.59 -6.90 6.80
C CYS A 98 -2.17 -6.48 6.40
N LEU A 99 -1.62 -7.09 5.34
CA LEU A 99 -0.30 -6.72 4.79
C LEU A 99 -0.30 -5.27 4.29
N LYS A 100 -1.31 -4.85 3.54
CA LYS A 100 -1.42 -3.46 3.05
C LYS A 100 -1.40 -2.46 4.20
N SER A 101 -2.22 -2.66 5.23
CA SER A 101 -2.22 -1.78 6.40
C SER A 101 -0.92 -1.82 7.20
N ALA A 102 -0.21 -2.97 7.21
CA ALA A 102 1.10 -3.07 7.84
C ALA A 102 2.16 -2.24 7.10
N PHE A 103 2.16 -2.23 5.76
CA PHE A 103 3.04 -1.35 4.97
C PHE A 103 2.74 0.13 5.22
N ASN A 104 1.46 0.52 5.26
CA ASN A 104 1.06 1.88 5.59
C ASN A 104 1.50 2.29 7.01
N ALA A 105 1.44 1.38 7.99
CA ALA A 105 1.87 1.64 9.37
C ALA A 105 3.35 2.02 9.51
N ASP A 106 4.22 1.60 8.60
CA ASP A 106 5.63 2.01 8.57
C ASP A 106 5.84 3.47 8.07
N CYS A 107 4.86 4.01 7.35
CA CYS A 107 4.92 5.35 6.77
C CYS A 107 4.08 6.37 7.54
N ASP A 108 2.89 5.98 7.99
CA ASP A 108 1.82 6.92 8.35
C ASP A 108 1.56 7.03 9.86
N GLY A 109 2.44 6.44 10.68
CA GLY A 109 2.39 6.54 12.14
C GLY A 109 1.01 6.13 12.69
N GLN A 110 0.36 7.04 13.43
CA GLN A 110 -0.95 6.77 14.03
C GLN A 110 -2.05 6.46 13.00
N ALA A 111 -2.01 7.05 11.81
CA ALA A 111 -3.00 6.76 10.76
C ALA A 111 -2.83 5.32 10.23
N GLY A 112 -1.59 4.87 10.00
CA GLY A 112 -1.36 3.48 9.61
C GLY A 112 -1.65 2.48 10.75
N LEU A 113 -1.38 2.85 12.01
CA LEU A 113 -1.81 2.06 13.18
C LEU A 113 -3.33 1.94 13.26
N GLN A 114 -4.09 2.97 12.90
CA GLN A 114 -5.54 2.94 12.86
C GLN A 114 -6.05 1.86 11.89
N GLU A 115 -5.47 1.78 10.69
CA GLU A 115 -5.85 0.76 9.71
C GLU A 115 -5.51 -0.66 10.21
N LEU A 116 -4.29 -0.85 10.72
CA LEU A 116 -3.82 -2.14 11.21
C LEU A 116 -4.65 -2.63 12.42
N ALA A 117 -4.88 -1.77 13.40
CA ALA A 117 -5.73 -2.07 14.55
C ALA A 117 -7.21 -2.26 14.16
N GLY A 118 -7.68 -1.57 13.11
CA GLY A 118 -8.99 -1.79 12.53
C GLY A 118 -9.14 -3.22 11.96
N ASN A 119 -8.11 -3.73 11.28
CA ASN A 119 -8.09 -5.12 10.81
C ASN A 119 -8.03 -6.12 11.98
N ALA A 120 -7.25 -5.85 13.02
CA ALA A 120 -7.22 -6.69 14.23
C ALA A 120 -8.59 -6.74 14.91
N THR A 121 -9.27 -5.59 15.03
CA THR A 121 -10.63 -5.51 15.58
C THR A 121 -11.64 -6.29 14.73
N LEU A 122 -11.55 -6.18 13.40
CA LEU A 122 -12.38 -6.96 12.48
C LEU A 122 -12.20 -8.46 12.70
N LEU A 123 -10.95 -8.93 12.83
CA LEU A 123 -10.65 -10.34 13.06
C LEU A 123 -11.13 -10.80 14.43
N TYR A 124 -10.95 -9.99 15.47
CA TYR A 124 -11.47 -10.27 16.80
C TYR A 124 -13.00 -10.44 16.78
N TYR A 125 -13.73 -9.62 16.02
CA TYR A 125 -15.19 -9.75 15.86
C TYR A 125 -15.66 -11.02 15.12
N MET A 126 -14.75 -11.76 14.48
CA MET A 126 -15.04 -13.07 13.89
C MET A 126 -14.79 -14.24 14.87
N THR A 127 -14.27 -13.97 16.06
CA THR A 127 -13.98 -15.00 17.07
C THR A 127 -15.20 -15.32 17.94
N GLN A 128 -15.20 -16.51 18.56
CA GLN A 128 -16.23 -16.87 19.55
C GLN A 128 -16.15 -15.99 20.81
N GLU A 129 -14.96 -15.61 21.24
CA GLU A 129 -14.75 -14.71 22.39
C GLU A 129 -15.36 -13.32 22.14
N GLY A 130 -15.11 -12.74 20.97
CA GLY A 130 -15.76 -11.48 20.57
C GLY A 130 -17.28 -11.59 20.47
N ALA A 131 -17.79 -12.74 20.00
CA ALA A 131 -19.23 -12.99 19.90
C ALA A 131 -19.92 -13.09 21.26
N GLU A 132 -19.27 -13.67 22.29
CA GLU A 132 -19.80 -13.75 23.65
C GLU A 132 -20.10 -12.36 24.24
N GLY A 133 -19.17 -11.40 24.08
CA GLY A 133 -19.39 -10.03 24.54
C GLY A 133 -20.62 -9.37 23.89
N LYS A 134 -20.78 -9.55 22.57
CA LYS A 134 -21.95 -9.05 21.84
C LYS A 134 -23.24 -9.74 22.31
N GLN A 135 -23.23 -11.06 22.48
CA GLN A 135 -24.41 -11.83 22.84
C GLN A 135 -24.87 -11.50 24.26
N ALA A 136 -23.94 -11.43 25.22
CA ALA A 136 -24.24 -11.04 26.59
C ALA A 136 -24.90 -9.65 26.68
N PHE A 137 -24.43 -8.69 25.88
CA PHE A 137 -25.04 -7.36 25.80
C PHE A 137 -26.49 -7.41 25.28
N LEU A 138 -26.74 -8.16 24.20
CA LEU A 138 -28.09 -8.33 23.63
C LEU A 138 -29.05 -9.03 24.61
N GLU A 139 -28.54 -9.99 25.34
CA GLU A 139 -29.28 -10.75 26.36
C GLU A 139 -29.37 -10.02 27.72
N LYS A 140 -28.71 -8.87 27.86
CA LYS A 140 -28.62 -8.07 29.10
C LYS A 140 -28.11 -8.89 30.30
N ARG A 141 -27.15 -9.79 30.06
CA ARG A 141 -26.44 -10.53 31.10
C ARG A 141 -24.98 -10.10 31.17
N GLN A 142 -24.30 -10.49 32.24
CA GLN A 142 -22.86 -10.35 32.32
C GLN A 142 -22.19 -11.31 31.31
N PRO A 143 -21.17 -10.87 30.56
CA PRO A 143 -20.39 -11.76 29.71
C PRO A 143 -19.54 -12.71 30.57
N ASP A 144 -19.38 -13.96 30.12
CA ASP A 144 -18.53 -14.95 30.78
C ASP A 144 -17.38 -15.36 29.84
N PHE A 145 -16.18 -14.93 30.20
CA PHE A 145 -14.95 -15.24 29.46
C PHE A 145 -14.08 -16.29 30.15
N SER A 146 -14.56 -16.93 31.22
CA SER A 146 -13.74 -17.83 32.08
C SER A 146 -13.16 -19.05 31.35
N GLN A 147 -13.79 -19.47 30.24
CA GLN A 147 -13.33 -20.59 29.42
C GLN A 147 -12.20 -20.24 28.45
N TYR A 148 -11.96 -18.96 28.16
CA TYR A 148 -10.94 -18.53 27.20
C TYR A 148 -9.58 -18.37 27.91
N PRO A 149 -8.49 -18.92 27.35
CA PRO A 149 -7.17 -18.87 27.99
C PRO A 149 -6.49 -17.51 27.80
N TRP A 150 -5.75 -17.07 28.82
CA TRP A 150 -4.70 -16.07 28.63
C TRP A 150 -3.50 -16.75 27.96
N LEU A 151 -3.38 -16.57 26.64
CA LEU A 151 -2.27 -17.14 25.87
C LEU A 151 -0.91 -16.59 26.38
N PRO A 152 0.19 -17.36 26.22
CA PRO A 152 1.53 -16.99 26.71
C PRO A 152 2.07 -15.66 26.16
#